data_AF-A0A2D2DID3-F1
#
_entry.id   AF-A0A2D2DID3-F1
#
_cell.length_a   1.000
_cell.length_b   1.000
_cell.length_c   1.000
_cell.angle_alpha   90.00
_cell.angle_beta   90.00
_cell.angle_gamma   90.00
#
_symmetry.space_group_name_H-M   'P 1'
#
loop_
_entity.id
_entity.type
_entity.pdbx_description
1 polymer ?
#
loop_
_entity_poly.entity_id
_entity_poly.type
_entity_poly.pdbx_seq_one_letter_code
_entity_poly.pdbx_strand_id
1 'polypeptide(L)'
;MTNRRFPEDPTYDPNKVLDAIIERLQLKNDAALSRALEVAPPVISKIRHRTLPIGATILLRMHEISDFSIRELRAMMGVPAVSITINA
;
A
#
# COMPACT_ATOMS: atom_id res chain seq x y z
N MET A 1 7.08 -3.42 -21.21
CA MET A 1 7.38 -2.25 -20.34
C MET A 1 6.07 -1.66 -19.86
N THR A 2 5.48 -2.18 -18.78
CA THR A 2 4.24 -1.64 -18.22
C THR A 2 4.58 -0.37 -17.46
N ASN A 3 4.20 0.77 -18.03
CA ASN A 3 4.26 2.10 -17.41
C ASN A 3 3.38 2.09 -16.16
N ARG A 4 3.92 1.62 -15.02
CA ARG A 4 3.30 1.82 -13.71
C ARG A 4 3.45 3.31 -13.43
N ARG A 5 2.44 4.09 -13.81
CA ARG A 5 2.34 5.49 -13.43
C ARG A 5 2.58 5.56 -11.93
N PHE A 6 3.69 6.16 -11.52
CA PHE A 6 3.89 6.53 -10.14
C PHE A 6 2.73 7.48 -9.81
N PRO A 7 2.12 7.37 -8.62
CA PRO A 7 1.35 8.49 -8.12
C PRO A 7 2.38 9.62 -7.97
N GLU A 8 2.43 10.53 -8.95
CA GLU A 8 3.21 11.79 -8.87
C GLU A 8 2.58 12.77 -7.87
N ASP A 9 1.57 12.29 -7.15
CA ASP A 9 0.85 13.00 -6.12
C ASP A 9 1.79 13.21 -4.92
N PRO A 10 2.11 14.47 -4.56
CA PRO A 10 2.93 14.76 -3.39
C PRO A 10 2.33 14.21 -2.08
N THR A 11 1.05 13.82 -2.07
CA THR A 11 0.39 13.21 -0.92
C THR A 11 0.64 11.71 -0.78
N TYR A 12 1.22 11.03 -1.78
CA TYR A 12 1.41 9.59 -1.74
C TYR A 12 2.45 9.18 -0.71
N ASP A 13 2.00 8.50 0.35
CA ASP A 13 2.87 8.01 1.42
C ASP A 13 2.54 6.56 1.80
N PRO A 14 3.26 5.58 1.23
CA PRO A 14 3.03 4.18 1.52
C PRO A 14 3.46 3.78 2.94
N ASN A 15 4.24 4.61 3.65
CA ASN A 15 4.66 4.28 5.01
C ASN A 15 3.46 4.16 5.94
N LYS A 16 2.49 5.07 5.83
CA LYS A 16 1.27 5.08 6.66
C LYS A 16 0.50 3.77 6.60
N VAL A 17 0.32 3.20 5.40
CA VAL A 17 -0.41 1.93 5.26
C VAL A 17 0.41 0.76 5.77
N LEU A 18 1.73 0.75 5.55
CA LEU A 18 2.60 -0.32 6.06
C LEU A 18 2.65 -0.30 7.59
N ASP A 19 2.76 0.87 8.20
CA ASP A 19 2.79 1.04 9.65
C ASP A 19 1.44 0.64 10.28
N ALA A 20 0.32 1.06 9.67
CA ALA A 20 -1.01 0.65 10.13
C ALA A 20 -1.19 -0.87 10.10
N ILE A 21 -0.66 -1.57 9.09
CA ILE A 21 -0.73 -3.04 9.01
C ILE A 21 0.18 -3.70 10.04
N ILE A 22 1.39 -3.17 10.23
CA ILE A 22 2.32 -3.66 11.27
C ILE A 22 1.66 -3.57 12.65
N GLU A 23 1.04 -2.43 12.96
CA GLU A 23 0.31 -2.23 14.21
C GLU A 23 -0.92 -3.16 14.30
N ARG A 24 -1.74 -3.20 13.26
CA ARG A 24 -2.98 -4.02 13.22
C ARG A 24 -2.72 -5.51 13.44
N LEU A 25 -1.60 -6.01 12.92
CA LEU A 25 -1.20 -7.42 13.00
C LEU A 25 -0.16 -7.70 14.09
N GLN A 26 0.19 -6.70 14.89
CA GLN A 26 1.18 -6.79 15.96
C GLN A 26 2.52 -7.38 15.48
N LEU A 27 2.95 -6.97 14.29
CA LEU A 27 4.19 -7.43 13.68
C LEU A 27 5.39 -6.70 14.27
N LYS A 28 6.50 -7.41 14.43
CA LYS A 28 7.71 -6.82 15.02
C LYS A 28 8.42 -5.82 14.09
N ASN A 29 8.36 -6.04 12.77
CA ASN A 29 9.09 -5.25 11.77
C ASN A 29 8.66 -5.57 10.32
N ASP A 30 9.26 -4.85 9.37
CA ASP A 30 9.08 -5.01 7.93
C ASP A 30 9.42 -6.42 7.40
N ALA A 31 10.31 -7.16 8.06
CA ALA A 31 10.60 -8.54 7.66
C ALA A 31 9.47 -9.51 8.08
N ALA A 32 8.77 -9.22 9.17
CA ALA A 32 7.55 -9.96 9.51
C ALA A 32 6.41 -9.58 8.54
N LEU A 33 6.30 -8.28 8.19
CA LEU A 33 5.35 -7.79 7.20
C LEU A 33 5.54 -8.43 5.83
N SER A 34 6.79 -8.54 5.35
CA SER A 34 7.07 -9.14 4.05
C SER A 34 6.62 -10.59 3.97
N ARG A 35 6.81 -11.37 5.04
CA ARG A 35 6.32 -12.74 5.15
C ARG A 35 4.79 -12.81 5.17
N ALA A 36 4.14 -11.95 5.94
CA ALA A 36 2.68 -11.89 6.01
C ALA A 36 2.05 -11.54 4.65
N LEU A 37 2.70 -10.66 3.89
CA LEU A 37 2.28 -10.26 2.54
C LEU A 37 2.78 -11.21 1.42
N GLU A 38 3.50 -12.28 1.77
CA GLU A 38 4.11 -13.22 0.81
C GLU A 38 5.01 -12.55 -0.25
N VAL A 39 5.75 -11.52 0.15
CA VAL A 39 6.72 -10.83 -0.71
C VAL A 39 8.13 -10.91 -0.13
N ALA A 40 9.13 -10.81 -1.00
CA ALA A 40 10.51 -10.74 -0.55
C ALA A 40 10.78 -9.43 0.23
N PRO A 41 11.63 -9.41 1.27
CA PRO A 41 11.98 -8.18 2.01
C PRO A 41 12.38 -6.98 1.15
N PRO A 42 13.12 -7.13 0.03
CA PRO A 42 13.44 -6.01 -0.86
C PRO A 42 12.21 -5.31 -1.46
N VAL A 43 11.06 -5.99 -1.57
CA VAL A 43 9.81 -5.39 -2.06
C VAL A 43 9.31 -4.35 -1.06
N ILE A 44 9.22 -4.71 0.23
CA ILE A 44 8.81 -3.79 1.29
C ILE A 44 9.79 -2.62 1.39
N SER A 45 11.10 -2.90 1.37
CA SER A 45 12.11 -1.86 1.38
C SER A 45 11.95 -0.86 0.22
N LYS A 46 11.71 -1.35 -1.00
CA LYS A 46 11.49 -0.47 -2.16
C LYS A 46 10.20 0.35 -2.04
N ILE A 47 9.14 -0.21 -1.45
CA ILE A 47 7.89 0.50 -1.19
C ILE A 47 8.11 1.61 -0.15
N ARG A 48 8.78 1.32 0.98
CA ARG A 48 9.15 2.29 2.02
C ARG A 48 9.90 3.49 1.44
N HIS A 49 10.84 3.21 0.54
CA HIS A 49 11.64 4.23 -0.16
C HIS A 49 10.97 4.81 -1.41
N ARG A 50 9.69 4.51 -1.66
CA ARG A 50 8.90 5.02 -2.79
C ARG A 50 9.50 4.73 -4.18
N THR A 51 10.38 3.73 -4.28
CA THR A 51 10.99 3.27 -5.56
C THR A 51 10.19 2.15 -6.21
N LEU A 52 9.19 1.61 -5.51
CA LEU A 52 8.24 0.64 -6.02
C LEU A 52 6.81 1.02 -5.58
N PRO A 53 5.88 1.32 -6.50
CA PRO A 53 4.50 1.60 -6.14
C PRO A 53 3.77 0.33 -5.67
N ILE A 54 2.79 0.49 -4.78
CA ILE A 54 1.91 -0.60 -4.36
C ILE A 54 0.96 -0.92 -5.50
N GLY A 55 1.14 -2.10 -6.11
CA GLY A 55 0.27 -2.63 -7.15
C GLY A 55 -0.98 -3.30 -6.60
N ALA A 56 -1.94 -3.60 -7.48
CA ALA A 56 -3.22 -4.21 -7.12
C ALA A 56 -3.08 -5.53 -6.35
N THR A 57 -2.14 -6.40 -6.73
CA THR A 57 -1.92 -7.69 -6.05
C THR A 57 -1.49 -7.50 -4.60
N ILE A 58 -0.53 -6.62 -4.31
CA ILE A 58 -0.09 -6.34 -2.94
C ILE A 58 -1.23 -5.68 -2.16
N LEU A 59 -1.96 -4.77 -2.78
CA LEU A 59 -3.11 -4.09 -2.15
C LEU A 59 -4.22 -5.09 -1.76
N LEU A 60 -4.47 -6.09 -2.60
CA LEU A 60 -5.43 -7.16 -2.29
C LEU A 60 -4.94 -8.00 -1.10
N ARG A 61 -3.67 -8.39 -1.08
CA ARG A 61 -3.09 -9.13 0.06
C ARG A 61 -3.16 -8.32 1.35
N MET A 62 -2.89 -7.02 1.29
CA MET A 62 -3.07 -6.11 2.44
C MET A 62 -4.49 -6.13 2.96
N HIS A 63 -5.49 -6.05 2.08
CA HIS A 63 -6.91 -6.13 2.46
C HIS A 63 -7.23 -7.45 3.17
N GLU A 64 -6.84 -8.57 2.58
CA GLU A 64 -7.14 -9.91 3.11
C GLU A 64 -6.54 -10.16 4.49
N ILE A 65 -5.29 -9.73 4.72
CA ILE A 65 -4.62 -10.03 6.00
C ILE A 65 -4.97 -9.05 7.11
N SER A 66 -5.26 -7.78 6.78
CA SER A 66 -5.46 -6.71 7.77
C SER A 66 -6.92 -6.44 8.09
N ASP A 67 -7.84 -6.93 7.25
CA ASP A 67 -9.28 -6.64 7.28
C ASP A 67 -9.62 -5.15 7.03
N PHE A 68 -8.64 -4.35 6.58
CA PHE A 68 -8.91 -2.99 6.09
C PHE A 68 -9.53 -3.05 4.70
N SER A 69 -10.58 -2.26 4.46
CA SER A 69 -11.14 -2.11 3.13
C SER A 69 -10.12 -1.48 2.16
N ILE A 70 -10.23 -1.80 0.87
CA ILE A 70 -9.39 -1.20 -0.19
C ILE A 70 -9.46 0.33 -0.15
N ARG A 71 -10.61 0.90 0.24
CA ARG A 71 -10.80 2.35 0.38
C ARG A 71 -9.95 2.92 1.51
N GLU A 72 -9.94 2.28 2.69
CA GLU A 72 -9.11 2.70 3.83
C GLU A 72 -7.63 2.60 3.49
N LEU A 73 -7.19 1.50 2.87
CA LEU A 73 -5.80 1.34 2.44
C LEU A 73 -5.36 2.45 1.48
N ARG A 74 -6.21 2.83 0.51
CA ARG A 74 -5.92 3.95 -0.40
C ARG A 74 -5.88 5.30 0.31
N ALA A 75 -6.83 5.54 1.21
CA ALA A 75 -6.85 6.76 2.01
C ALA A 75 -5.60 6.90 2.89
N MET A 76 -5.13 5.81 3.51
CA MET A 76 -3.89 5.79 4.28
C MET A 76 -2.67 6.13 3.42
N MET A 77 -2.61 5.62 2.18
CA MET A 77 -1.56 5.97 1.22
C MET A 77 -1.65 7.42 0.71
N GLY A 78 -2.65 8.20 1.11
CA GLY A 78 -2.88 9.55 0.58
C GLY A 78 -3.39 9.57 -0.85
N VAL A 79 -3.82 8.42 -1.39
CA VAL A 79 -4.45 8.33 -2.70
C VAL A 79 -5.93 8.67 -2.52
N PRO A 80 -6.42 9.80 -3.05
CA PRO A 80 -7.84 10.11 -2.98
C PRO A 80 -8.62 8.97 -3.63
N ALA A 81 -9.72 8.55 -2.99
CA ALA A 81 -10.71 7.75 -3.68
C ALA A 81 -11.08 8.53 -4.94
N VAL A 82 -10.96 7.92 -6.12
CA VAL A 82 -11.30 8.57 -7.38
C VAL A 82 -12.72 9.11 -7.23
N SER A 83 -12.84 10.42 -7.03
CA SER A 83 -14.09 11.13 -7.19
C SER A 83 -14.42 10.96 -8.66
N ILE A 84 -15.32 10.04 -8.96
CA ILE A 84 -15.92 9.95 -10.27
C ILE A 84 -16.72 11.25 -10.38
N THR A 85 -16.11 12.30 -10.94
CA THR A 85 -16.85 13.45 -11.40
C THR A 85 -17.67 12.95 -12.58
N ILE A 86 -18.88 12.45 -12.29
CA ILE A 86 -19.92 12.29 -13.29
C ILE A 86 -20.29 13.73 -13.66
N ASN A 87 -19.61 14.28 -14.67
CA ASN A 87 -20.12 15.47 -15.35
C ASN A 87 -21.41 15.03 -16.04
N ALA A 88 -22.54 15.39 -15.40
CA ALA A 88 -23.84 15.43 -16.01
C ALA A 88 -23.90 16.52 -17.10
#